data_AF-A0A974TVQ3-F1
#
_entry.id   AF-A0A974TVQ3-F1
#
_cell.length_a   1.000
_cell.length_b   1.000
_cell.length_c   1.000
_cell.angle_alpha   90.00
_cell.angle_beta   90.00
_cell.angle_gamma   90.00
#
_symmetry.space_group_name_H-M   'P 1'
#
loop_
_entity.id
_entity.type
_entity.pdbx_description
1 polymer ?
#
loop_
_entity_poly.entity_id
_entity_poly.type
_entity_poly.pdbx_seq_one_letter_code
_entity_poly.pdbx_strand_id
1 'polypeptide(L)'
;MLPPKKGPHSVALAQALQFELTLRQADVICIWESCEDMNARGIVDRKQRWWDGLLWSHIDSAGVLTKETTKVSGVTAIHDTTQYPFLRTMIDLVPADKRFGR
;
A
#
# COMPACT_ATOMS: atom_id res chain seq x y z
N MET A 1 -29.70 -0.65 12.36
CA MET A 1 -28.62 -0.85 11.38
C MET A 1 -27.68 -1.91 11.95
N LEU A 2 -27.67 -3.12 11.37
CA LEU A 2 -26.73 -4.16 11.79
C LEU A 2 -25.30 -3.68 11.47
N PRO A 3 -24.29 -3.97 12.32
CA PRO A 3 -22.92 -3.65 11.97
C PRO A 3 -22.58 -4.36 10.65
N PRO A 4 -21.94 -3.67 9.69
CA PRO A 4 -21.50 -4.32 8.46
C PRO A 4 -20.64 -5.54 8.86
N LYS A 5 -20.99 -6.71 8.32
CA LYS A 5 -20.15 -7.92 8.43
C LYS A 5 -18.72 -7.53 8.04
N LYS A 6 -17.71 -8.02 8.77
CA LYS A 6 -16.28 -7.74 8.53
C LYS A 6 -15.95 -7.93 7.05
N GLY A 7 -16.00 -6.84 6.28
CA GLY A 7 -15.56 -6.81 4.90
C GLY A 7 -14.03 -6.94 4.86
N PRO A 8 -13.44 -7.11 3.67
CA PRO A 8 -11.99 -7.19 3.56
C PRO A 8 -11.37 -5.83 3.94
N HIS A 9 -10.89 -5.69 5.18
CA HIS A 9 -10.22 -4.49 5.69
C HIS A 9 -9.05 -4.05 4.80
N SER A 10 -8.40 -5.00 4.12
CA SER A 10 -7.36 -4.73 3.13
C SER A 10 -7.86 -3.91 1.94
N VAL A 11 -9.06 -4.18 1.44
CA VAL A 11 -9.65 -3.42 0.32
C VAL A 11 -10.05 -2.02 0.79
N ALA A 12 -10.64 -1.90 1.98
CA ALA A 12 -10.98 -0.60 2.55
C ALA A 12 -9.74 0.28 2.78
N LEU A 13 -8.65 -0.31 3.31
CA LEU A 13 -7.37 0.38 3.47
C LEU A 13 -6.78 0.80 2.12
N ALA A 14 -6.80 -0.08 1.11
CA ALA A 14 -6.30 0.25 -0.22
C ALA A 14 -7.10 1.40 -0.87
N GLN A 15 -8.43 1.38 -0.72
CA GLN A 15 -9.28 2.47 -1.20
C GLN A 15 -9.01 3.78 -0.46
N ALA A 16 -8.87 3.75 0.87
CA ALA A 16 -8.51 4.93 1.65
C ALA A 16 -7.18 5.52 1.19
N LEU A 17 -6.14 4.70 1.03
CA LEU A 17 -4.82 5.13 0.51
C LEU A 17 -4.92 5.74 -0.88
N GLN A 18 -5.71 5.16 -1.78
CA GLN A 18 -5.87 5.65 -3.14
C GLN A 18 -6.56 7.03 -3.18
N PHE A 19 -7.67 7.19 -2.47
CA PHE A 19 -8.49 8.39 -2.57
C PHE A 19 -8.00 9.54 -1.68
N GLU A 20 -7.59 9.25 -0.45
CA GLU A 20 -7.12 10.29 0.48
C GLU A 20 -5.75 10.84 0.04
N LEU A 21 -4.87 9.98 -0.48
CA LEU A 21 -3.51 10.38 -0.88
C LEU A 21 -3.37 10.63 -2.39
N THR A 22 -4.45 10.48 -3.15
CA THR A 22 -4.47 10.66 -4.62
C THR A 22 -3.45 9.78 -5.38
N LEU A 23 -3.06 8.64 -4.80
CA LEU A 23 -2.18 7.66 -5.42
C LEU A 23 -2.93 6.87 -6.50
N ARG A 24 -2.22 6.35 -7.51
CA ARG A 24 -2.86 5.44 -8.47
C ARG A 24 -3.06 4.09 -7.79
N GLN A 25 -4.08 3.34 -8.24
CA GLN A 25 -4.30 1.98 -7.77
C GLN A 25 -3.03 1.12 -7.91
N ALA A 26 -2.29 1.26 -9.02
CA ALA A 26 -1.02 0.57 -9.25
C ALA A 26 0.05 0.88 -8.17
N ASP A 27 0.13 2.13 -7.71
CA ASP A 27 1.05 2.53 -6.64
C ASP A 27 0.64 1.93 -5.28
N VAL A 28 -0.63 1.60 -5.10
CA VAL A 28 -1.15 1.05 -3.84
C VAL A 28 -1.08 -0.48 -3.82
N ILE A 29 -1.62 -1.15 -4.83
CA ILE A 29 -1.81 -2.62 -4.84
C ILE A 29 -0.75 -3.39 -5.65
N CYS A 30 0.25 -2.69 -6.19
CA CYS A 30 1.29 -3.18 -7.09
C CYS A 30 0.84 -3.46 -8.53
N ILE A 31 1.84 -3.81 -9.35
CA ILE A 31 1.73 -4.33 -10.71
C ILE A 31 2.33 -5.75 -10.73
N TRP A 32 1.82 -6.60 -11.61
CA TRP A 32 2.44 -7.89 -11.94
C TRP A 32 3.23 -7.74 -13.23
N GLU A 33 4.55 -7.92 -13.15
CA GLU A 33 5.45 -7.83 -14.31
C GLU A 33 6.03 -9.20 -14.64
N SER A 34 6.27 -9.46 -15.93
CA SER A 34 6.90 -10.71 -16.37
C SER A 34 8.27 -10.86 -15.70
N CYS A 35 8.55 -12.05 -15.15
CA CYS A 35 9.79 -12.32 -14.46
C CYS A 35 10.35 -13.67 -14.94
N GLU A 36 11.56 -13.64 -15.51
CA GLU A 36 12.28 -14.85 -15.94
C GLU A 36 13.01 -15.51 -14.77
N ASP A 37 13.48 -14.71 -13.81
CA ASP A 37 14.16 -15.20 -12.61
C ASP A 37 13.17 -15.42 -11.45
N MET A 38 12.69 -16.66 -11.34
CA MET A 38 11.81 -17.09 -10.25
C MET A 38 12.46 -17.06 -8.86
N ASN A 39 13.79 -16.88 -8.77
CA ASN A 39 14.50 -16.70 -7.51
C ASN A 39 14.67 -15.21 -7.12
N ALA A 40 14.12 -14.29 -7.91
CA ALA A 40 14.13 -12.87 -7.58
C ALA A 40 13.45 -12.60 -6.24
N ARG A 41 14.01 -11.67 -5.45
CA ARG A 41 13.43 -11.26 -4.16
C ARG A 41 12.02 -10.68 -4.34
N GLY A 42 11.11 -10.99 -3.43
CA GLY A 42 9.73 -10.50 -3.42
C GLY A 42 8.71 -11.63 -3.61
N ILE A 43 7.48 -11.27 -3.96
CA ILE A 43 6.42 -12.24 -4.24
C ILE A 43 6.47 -12.54 -5.75
N VAL A 44 6.59 -13.82 -6.11
CA VAL A 44 6.58 -14.28 -7.49
C VAL A 44 5.51 -15.37 -7.63
N ASP A 45 4.64 -15.23 -8.63
CA ASP A 45 3.59 -16.20 -8.97
C ASP A 45 3.43 -16.28 -10.49
N ARG A 46 3.21 -17.48 -11.04
CA ARG A 46 2.94 -17.69 -12.49
C ARG A 46 3.90 -16.98 -13.46
N LYS A 47 5.22 -16.99 -13.17
CA LYS A 47 6.25 -16.26 -13.96
C LYS A 47 6.05 -14.74 -13.98
N GLN A 48 5.37 -14.21 -12.98
CA GLN A 48 5.19 -12.79 -12.76
C GLN A 48 5.68 -12.43 -11.37
N ARG A 49 6.29 -11.25 -11.26
CA ARG A 49 6.74 -10.69 -10.00
C ARG A 49 5.82 -9.55 -9.58
N TRP A 50 5.47 -9.57 -8.31
CA TRP A 50 4.75 -8.50 -7.64
C TRP A 50 5.69 -7.34 -7.40
N TRP A 51 5.38 -6.17 -7.97
CA TRP A 51 6.29 -5.03 -8.02
C TRP A 51 5.58 -3.71 -7.71
N ASP A 52 6.27 -2.84 -6.96
CA ASP A 52 6.00 -1.40 -6.87
C ASP A 52 4.65 -0.94 -6.29
N GLY A 53 4.08 -1.68 -5.34
CA GLY A 53 3.00 -1.15 -4.50
C GLY A 53 3.48 -0.65 -3.14
N LEU A 54 2.53 -0.35 -2.26
CA LEU A 54 2.84 0.17 -0.94
C LEU A 54 3.27 -0.93 0.03
N LEU A 55 4.39 -0.70 0.68
CA LEU A 55 4.87 -1.47 1.83
C LEU A 55 4.66 -0.67 3.10
N TRP A 56 4.59 -1.35 4.25
CA TRP A 56 4.51 -0.66 5.54
C TRP A 56 5.77 0.15 5.85
N SER A 57 6.93 -0.20 5.27
CA SER A 57 8.17 0.58 5.36
C SER A 57 8.10 1.94 4.65
N HIS A 58 7.12 2.18 3.78
CA HIS A 58 6.90 3.50 3.19
C HIS A 58 6.31 4.50 4.18
N ILE A 59 5.73 4.04 5.30
CA ILE A 59 5.20 4.89 6.37
C ILE A 59 6.19 4.86 7.52
N ASP A 60 6.78 6.00 7.83
CA ASP A 60 7.73 6.11 8.94
C ASP A 60 7.03 6.14 10.31
N SER A 61 7.83 6.23 11.38
CA SER A 61 7.32 6.29 12.75
C SER A 61 6.55 7.58 13.07
N ALA A 62 6.74 8.65 12.29
CA ALA A 62 5.95 9.88 12.40
C ALA A 62 4.64 9.79 11.61
N GLY A 63 4.43 8.73 10.83
CA GLY A 63 3.25 8.56 9.99
C GLY A 63 3.38 9.23 8.62
N VAL A 64 4.58 9.62 8.20
CA VAL A 64 4.83 10.17 6.87
C VAL A 64 4.99 9.02 5.88
N LEU A 65 4.10 8.98 4.89
CA LEU A 65 4.20 8.09 3.74
C LEU A 65 5.11 8.72 2.69
N THR A 66 6.12 7.99 2.24
CA THR A 66 7.01 8.37 1.13
C THR A 66 7.08 7.26 0.09
N LYS A 67 6.76 7.56 -1.17
CA LYS A 67 6.83 6.60 -2.28
C LYS A 67 7.15 7.29 -3.61
N GLU A 68 8.11 6.75 -4.36
CA GLU A 68 8.27 7.09 -5.78
C GLU A 68 7.09 6.52 -6.59
N THR A 69 6.43 7.34 -7.38
CA THR A 69 5.21 6.96 -8.10
C THR A 69 5.52 6.30 -9.45
N THR A 70 4.72 5.32 -9.82
CA THR A 70 4.83 4.57 -11.08
C THR A 70 4.58 5.42 -12.33
N LYS A 71 3.93 6.60 -12.21
CA LYS A 71 3.50 7.39 -13.37
C LYS A 71 4.66 8.11 -14.05
N VAL A 72 5.55 8.70 -13.25
CA VAL A 72 6.68 9.49 -13.73
C VAL A 72 7.88 9.17 -12.84
N SER A 73 8.94 8.65 -13.44
CA SER A 73 10.17 8.33 -12.71
C SER A 73 10.78 9.57 -12.07
N GLY A 74 11.29 9.43 -10.85
CA GLY A 74 11.85 10.51 -10.04
C GLY A 74 10.81 11.39 -9.33
N VAL A 75 9.51 11.09 -9.44
CA VAL A 75 8.46 11.83 -8.72
C VAL A 75 8.04 11.07 -7.47
N THR A 76 8.28 11.67 -6.31
CA THR A 76 7.95 11.11 -4.99
C THR A 76 6.70 11.74 -4.40
N ALA A 77 5.72 10.92 -4.04
CA ALA A 77 4.59 11.31 -3.22
C ALA A 77 4.98 11.28 -1.73
N ILE A 78 4.71 12.37 -1.02
CA ILE A 78 4.98 12.54 0.41
C ILE A 78 3.69 13.01 1.09
N HIS A 79 3.18 12.24 2.04
CA HIS A 79 1.95 12.57 2.75
C HIS A 79 2.07 12.30 4.25
N ASP A 80 1.70 13.26 5.08
CA ASP A 80 1.49 13.04 6.51
C ASP A 80 0.14 12.33 6.71
N THR A 81 0.17 11.02 6.94
CA THR A 81 -1.05 10.21 7.09
C THR A 81 -1.89 10.58 8.31
N THR A 82 -1.34 11.34 9.26
CA THR A 82 -2.07 11.80 10.45
C THR A 82 -3.09 12.90 10.13
N GLN A 83 -2.95 13.56 8.97
CA GLN A 83 -3.87 14.59 8.49
C GLN A 83 -5.16 14.04 7.86
N TYR A 84 -5.28 12.71 7.72
CA TYR A 84 -6.37 12.03 7.03
C TYR A 84 -7.12 11.12 8.02
N PRO A 85 -8.16 11.62 8.74
CA PRO A 85 -8.78 10.89 9.84
C PRO A 85 -9.36 9.52 9.46
N PHE A 86 -9.93 9.41 8.26
CA PHE A 86 -10.47 8.15 7.76
C PHE A 86 -9.36 7.14 7.45
N LEU A 87 -8.31 7.57 6.74
CA LEU A 87 -7.13 6.72 6.49
C LEU A 87 -6.49 6.27 7.79
N ARG A 88 -6.36 7.15 8.78
CA ARG A 88 -5.81 6.80 10.10
C ARG A 88 -6.63 5.69 10.76
N THR A 89 -7.95 5.82 10.74
CA THR A 89 -8.87 4.77 11.25
C THR A 89 -8.61 3.44 10.56
N MET A 90 -8.40 3.42 9.23
CA MET A 90 -8.11 2.20 8.49
C MET A 90 -6.73 1.61 8.82
N ILE A 91 -5.70 2.45 8.96
CA ILE A 91 -4.34 2.03 9.35
C ILE A 91 -4.35 1.37 10.74
N ASP A 92 -5.13 1.91 11.68
CA ASP A 92 -5.22 1.41 13.05
C ASP A 92 -5.97 0.07 13.16
N LEU A 93 -6.75 -0.32 12.14
CA LEU A 93 -7.33 -1.66 12.04
C LEU A 93 -6.28 -2.75 11.76
N VAL A 94 -5.07 -2.36 11.35
CA VAL A 94 -3.94 -3.28 11.15
C VAL A 94 -2.92 -3.08 12.28
N PRO A 95 -2.90 -3.97 13.30
CA PRO A 95 -1.94 -3.94 14.38
C PRO A 95 -0.49 -3.91 13.88
N ALA A 96 0.39 -3.18 14.56
CA ALA A 96 1.77 -2.99 14.13
C ALA A 96 2.57 -4.30 13.97
N ASP A 97 2.30 -5.29 14.82
CA ASP A 97 2.89 -6.63 14.76
C ASP A 97 2.43 -7.45 13.55
N LYS A 98 1.36 -7.03 12.86
CA LYS A 98 0.82 -7.65 11.65
C LYS A 98 1.20 -6.91 10.36
N ARG A 99 2.05 -5.89 10.45
CA ARG A 99 2.51 -5.08 9.32
C ARG A 99 3.77 -5.72 8.71
N PHE A 100 3.68 -6.16 7.45
CA PHE A 100 4.76 -6.83 6.72
C PHE A 100 5.32 -5.97 5.57
N GLY A 101 6.51 -6.29 5.07
CA GLY A 101 7.13 -5.54 3.97
C GLY A 101 8.10 -4.48 4.47
N ARG A 102 9.28 -4.94 4.88
CA ARG A 102 10.48 -4.10 5.02
C ARG A 102 11.25 -4.10 3.72
#